data_AF-A0A441X5F3-F1
#
_entry.id   AF-A0A441X5F3-F1
#
_cell.length_a   1.000
_cell.length_b   1.000
_cell.length_c   1.000
_cell.angle_alpha   90.00
_cell.angle_beta   90.00
_cell.angle_gamma   90.00
#
_symmetry.space_group_name_H-M   'P 1'
#
loop_
_entity.id
_entity.type
_entity.pdbx_description
1 polymer ?
#
loop_
_entity_poly.entity_id
_entity_poly.type
_entity_poly.pdbx_seq_one_letter_code
_entity_poly.pdbx_strand_id
1 'polypeptide(L)' 'AMATVLMISPRVEALLDPAREIIGGQGDASVWSVKKSGKLLARLFAEDGYQLRKRLVPLVELLNGRAGLPKL' A
#
# COMPACT_ATOMS: atom_id res chain seq x y z
N ALA A 1 -7.72 12.75 -6.83
CA ALA A 1 -7.59 11.32 -7.23
C ALA A 1 -7.56 10.40 -6.00
N MET A 2 -7.93 9.11 -6.15
CA MET A 2 -7.94 8.13 -5.06
C MET A 2 -7.44 6.76 -5.54
N ALA A 3 -6.81 5.99 -4.66
CA ALA A 3 -6.49 4.58 -4.88
C ALA A 3 -6.79 3.72 -3.65
N THR A 4 -7.20 2.48 -3.90
CA THR A 4 -7.32 1.44 -2.89
C THR A 4 -6.40 0.29 -3.27
N VAL A 5 -5.53 -0.12 -2.37
CA VAL A 5 -4.55 -1.20 -2.57
C VAL A 5 -4.85 -2.32 -1.57
N LEU A 6 -4.95 -3.55 -2.07
CA LEU A 6 -5.14 -4.75 -1.25
C LEU A 6 -3.96 -5.70 -1.48
N MET A 7 -3.27 -6.07 -0.39
CA MET A 7 -2.30 -7.14 -0.38
C MET A 7 -2.82 -8.31 0.43
N ILE A 8 -2.63 -9.53 -0.08
CA ILE A 8 -2.96 -10.78 0.61
C ILE A 8 -1.67 -11.56 0.78
N SER A 9 -1.21 -11.70 2.02
CA SER A 9 0.05 -12.36 2.33
C SER A 9 0.12 -12.74 3.81
N PRO A 10 0.83 -13.83 4.19
CA PRO A 10 1.11 -14.11 5.59
C PRO A 10 2.12 -13.14 6.23
N ARG A 11 2.68 -12.18 5.46
CA ARG A 11 3.72 -11.25 5.92
C ARG A 11 3.23 -9.80 6.08
N VAL A 12 1.92 -9.57 6.02
CA VAL A 12 1.36 -8.20 5.94
C VAL A 12 1.58 -7.38 7.21
N GLU A 13 1.62 -8.02 8.37
CA GLU A 13 1.77 -7.34 9.66
C GLU A 13 3.09 -6.56 9.72
N ALA A 14 4.18 -7.13 9.19
CA ALA A 14 5.49 -6.49 9.12
C ALA A 14 5.56 -5.32 8.11
N LEU A 15 4.56 -5.20 7.22
CA LEU A 15 4.51 -4.16 6.19
C LEU A 15 3.63 -2.97 6.59
N LEU A 16 2.90 -3.04 7.72
CA LEU A 16 1.96 -2.00 8.13
C LEU A 16 2.65 -0.66 8.40
N ASP A 17 3.66 -0.64 9.26
CA ASP A 17 4.33 0.62 9.64
C ASP A 17 5.07 1.24 8.46
N PRO A 18 5.86 0.50 7.66
CA PRO A 18 6.45 1.03 6.43
C PRO A 18 5.41 1.53 5.42
N ALA A 19 4.26 0.86 5.30
CA ALA A 19 3.18 1.32 4.42
C ALA A 19 2.60 2.65 4.91
N ARG A 20 2.35 2.80 6.22
CA ARG A 20 1.84 4.04 6.82
C ARG A 20 2.82 5.20 6.66
N GLU A 21 4.12 4.95 6.80
CA GLU A 21 5.16 5.95 6.57
C GLU A 21 5.11 6.47 5.13
N ILE A 22 4.96 5.58 4.14
CA ILE A 22 4.84 5.96 2.73
C ILE A 22 3.52 6.71 2.44
N ILE A 23 2.40 6.26 3.03
CA ILE A 23 1.07 6.86 2.81
C ILE A 23 1.02 8.29 3.38
N GLY A 24 1.61 8.51 4.55
CA GLY A 24 1.58 9.77 5.26
C GLY A 24 0.15 10.21 5.64
N GLY A 25 -0.06 11.51 5.77
CA GLY A 25 -1.34 12.06 6.28
C GLY A 25 -2.52 12.07 5.31
N GLN A 26 -2.42 11.49 4.10
CA GLN A 26 -3.56 11.45 3.16
C GLN A 26 -3.95 10.03 2.75
N GLY A 27 -4.25 9.27 3.79
CA GLY A 27 -4.64 7.89 3.69
C GLY A 27 -4.35 7.16 4.99
N ASP A 28 -4.60 5.86 4.99
CA ASP A 28 -4.12 4.97 6.04
C ASP A 28 -4.07 3.54 5.51
N ALA A 29 -3.41 2.67 6.25
CA ALA A 29 -3.42 1.24 6.07
C ALA A 29 -3.91 0.53 7.33
N SER A 30 -4.59 -0.60 7.13
CA SER A 30 -5.00 -1.50 8.20
C SER A 30 -4.67 -2.93 7.83
N VAL A 31 -4.25 -3.72 8.82
CA VAL A 31 -4.05 -5.16 8.67
C VAL A 31 -5.09 -5.93 9.46
N TRP A 32 -5.54 -7.04 8.90
CA TRP A 32 -6.33 -8.04 9.61
C TRP A 32 -6.05 -9.42 9.06
N SER A 33 -6.28 -10.44 9.88
CA SER A 33 -6.12 -11.83 9.50
C SER A 33 -7.49 -12.50 9.32
N VAL A 34 -7.64 -13.28 8.25
CA VAL A 34 -8.81 -14.16 8.03
C VAL A 34 -8.28 -15.56 7.75
N LYS A 35 -8.59 -16.50 8.66
CA LYS A 35 -7.99 -17.84 8.70
C LYS A 35 -6.45 -17.73 8.71
N LYS A 36 -5.75 -18.40 7.79
CA LYS A 36 -4.28 -18.45 7.69
C LYS A 36 -3.68 -17.36 6.79
N SER A 37 -4.46 -16.33 6.42
CA SER A 37 -3.99 -15.30 5.50
C SER A 37 -4.19 -13.92 6.11
N GLY A 38 -3.12 -13.14 6.12
CA GLY A 38 -3.15 -11.72 6.46
C GLY A 38 -3.54 -10.88 5.24
N LYS A 39 -4.23 -9.77 5.51
CA LYS A 39 -4.69 -8.78 4.54
C LYS A 39 -4.17 -7.42 4.98
N LEU A 40 -3.66 -6.65 4.04
CA LEU A 40 -3.37 -5.23 4.21
C LEU A 40 -4.22 -4.46 3.21
N LEU A 41 -5.04 -3.55 3.71
CA LEU A 41 -5.80 -2.60 2.89
C LEU A 41 -5.25 -1.21 3.14
N ALA A 42 -4.76 -0.57 2.08
CA ALA A 42 -4.36 0.82 2.09
C ALA A 42 -5.33 1.64 1.23
N ARG A 43 -5.73 2.81 1.74
CA ARG A 43 -6.51 3.79 0.98
C ARG A 43 -5.73 5.10 0.98
N LEU A 44 -5.54 5.68 -0.20
CA LEU A 44 -4.82 6.92 -0.40
C LEU A 44 -5.67 7.89 -1.21
N PHE A 45 -5.57 9.16 -0.88
CA PHE A 45 -6.15 10.24 -1.65
C PHE A 45 -5.13 11.35 -1.89
N ALA A 46 -5.35 12.08 -2.97
CA ALA A 46 -4.52 13.21 -3.39
C ALA A 46 -5.37 14.18 -4.20
N GLU A 47 -4.89 15.40 -4.41
CA GLU A 47 -5.53 16.37 -5.30
C GLU A 47 -5.65 15.79 -6.73
N ASP A 48 -4.55 15.27 -7.27
CA ASP A 48 -4.49 14.73 -8.64
C ASP A 48 -3.74 13.39 -8.75
N GLY A 49 -3.68 12.84 -9.96
CA GLY A 49 -3.02 11.56 -10.24
C GLY A 49 -1.49 11.60 -10.12
N TYR A 50 -0.86 12.76 -10.33
CA TYR A 50 0.59 12.93 -10.20
C TYR A 50 1.00 12.89 -8.71
N GLN A 51 0.29 13.64 -7.86
CA GLN A 51 0.48 13.63 -6.40
C GLN A 51 0.10 12.29 -5.76
N LEU A 52 -0.85 11.55 -6.36
CA LEU A 52 -1.15 10.18 -5.94
C LEU A 52 0.00 9.22 -6.30
N ARG A 53 0.52 9.28 -7.52
CA ARG A 53 1.61 8.39 -7.99
C ARG A 53 2.88 8.51 -7.16
N LYS A 54 3.22 9.72 -6.69
CA LYS A 54 4.38 9.94 -5.81
C LYS A 54 4.37 9.06 -4.55
N ARG A 55 3.19 8.65 -4.06
CA ARG A 55 3.04 7.77 -2.89
C ARG A 55 2.63 6.36 -3.26
N LEU A 56 1.76 6.22 -4.26
CA LEU A 56 1.29 4.92 -4.71
C LEU A 56 2.42 4.06 -5.29
N VAL A 57 3.36 4.65 -6.05
CA VAL A 57 4.48 3.89 -6.65
C VAL A 57 5.38 3.29 -5.58
N PRO A 58 5.94 4.05 -4.61
CA PRO A 58 6.73 3.47 -3.52
C PRO A 58 5.95 2.45 -2.68
N LEU A 59 4.65 2.68 -2.46
CA LEU A 59 3.81 1.74 -1.73
C LEU A 59 3.71 0.39 -2.45
N VAL A 60 3.45 0.40 -3.76
CA VAL A 60 3.35 -0.86 -4.51
C VAL A 60 4.72 -1.54 -4.63
N GLU A 61 5.81 -0.78 -4.76
CA GLU A 61 7.17 -1.35 -4.72
C GLU A 61 7.45 -2.04 -3.37
N LEU A 62 7.12 -1.41 -2.24
CA LEU A 62 7.23 -2.02 -0.92
C LEU A 62 6.45 -3.34 -0.85
N LEU A 63 5.18 -3.33 -1.26
CA LEU A 63 4.28 -4.48 -1.16
C LEU A 63 4.67 -5.62 -2.12
N ASN A 64 5.30 -5.30 -3.25
CA ASN A 64 5.86 -6.28 -4.19
C ASN A 64 7.25 -6.80 -3.77
N GLY A 65 7.72 -6.50 -2.57
CA GLY A 65 9.04 -6.95 -2.10
C GLY A 65 10.20 -6.27 -2.83
N ARG A 66 10.00 -5.01 -3.25
CA ARG A 66 10.92 -4.20 -4.06
C ARG A 66 11.20 -4.79 -5.45
N ALA A 67 10.38 -5.73 -5.92
CA ALA A 67 10.36 -6.04 -7.34
C ALA A 67 9.87 -4.81 -8.10
N GLY A 68 10.62 -4.39 -9.12
CA GLY A 68 10.25 -3.25 -9.95
C GLY A 68 8.86 -3.44 -10.53
N LEU A 69 8.09 -2.35 -10.59
CA LEU A 69 6.79 -2.36 -11.25
C LEU A 69 6.97 -2.73 -12.73
N PRO A 70 6.13 -3.64 -13.29
CA PRO A 70 6.13 -3.86 -14.73
C PRO A 70 5.82 -2.54 -15.42
N LYS A 71 6.61 -2.21 -16.46
CA LYS A 71 6.37 -1.02 -17.27
C LYS A 71 5.03 -1.20 -18.00
N LEU A 72 4.13 -0.23 -17.81
CA LEU A 72 2.89 -0.10 -18.57
C LEU A 72 3.18 0.58 -19.91
#